data_AF-A0A6B1HZ75-F1
#
_entry.id   AF-A0A6B1HZ75-F1
#
_cell.length_a   1.000
_cell.length_b   1.000
_cell.length_c   1.000
_cell.angle_alpha   90.00
_cell.angle_beta   90.00
_cell.angle_gamma   90.00
#
_symmetry.space_group_name_H-M   'P 1'
#
loop_
_entity.id
_entity.type
_entity.pdbx_description
1 polymer ?
#
loop_
_entity_poly.entity_id
_entity_poly.type
_entity_poly.pdbx_seq_one_letter_code
_entity_poly.pdbx_strand_id
1 'polypeptide(L)'
;STAEEQNVLGQSVHDPLQWGGEPVAFTMRAGQMSLHTDLLLHGSAPNRSTRRRCGLTLRYMPPEVRTREEKRAHGYICRGTDPSGYWINHPVPTGDEMPPR
;
A
#
# COMPACT_ATOMS: atom_id res chain seq x y z
N SER A 1 0.47 6.49 -18.94
CA SER A 1 0.53 7.59 -17.97
C SER A 1 1.23 8.77 -18.61
N THR A 2 0.47 9.79 -19.03
CA THR A 2 1.06 11.06 -19.49
C THR A 2 1.18 12.04 -18.33
N ALA A 3 2.00 13.09 -18.47
CA ALA A 3 2.11 14.14 -17.46
C ALA A 3 0.79 14.90 -17.26
N GLU A 4 -0.12 14.88 -18.24
CA GLU A 4 -1.42 15.56 -18.17
C GLU A 4 -2.45 14.80 -17.32
N GLU A 5 -2.28 13.49 -17.12
CA GLU A 5 -3.22 12.65 -16.39
C GLU A 5 -3.26 12.94 -14.88
N GLN A 6 -2.35 13.77 -14.37
CA GLN A 6 -2.27 14.18 -12.95
C GLN A 6 -2.34 12.99 -11.96
N ASN A 7 -1.83 11.82 -12.37
CA ASN A 7 -1.86 10.64 -11.51
C ASN A 7 -0.70 10.68 -10.50
N VAL A 8 -1.00 10.26 -9.27
CA VAL A 8 -0.01 10.25 -8.18
C VAL A 8 0.84 8.98 -8.20
N LEU A 9 0.34 7.92 -8.85
CA LEU A 9 0.90 6.56 -8.77
C LEU A 9 1.54 6.07 -10.08
N GLY A 10 1.66 6.92 -11.10
CA GLY A 10 2.25 6.54 -12.38
C GLY A 10 1.39 5.56 -13.19
N GLN A 11 0.14 5.32 -12.80
CA GLN A 11 -0.80 4.42 -13.47
C GLN A 11 -2.21 5.02 -13.48
N SER A 12 -2.95 4.74 -14.55
CA SER A 12 -4.32 5.20 -14.76
C SER A 12 -5.17 4.02 -15.25
N VAL A 13 -6.41 3.93 -14.76
CA VAL A 13 -7.41 2.99 -15.29
C VAL A 13 -8.42 3.82 -16.07
N HIS A 14 -8.48 3.59 -17.38
CA HIS A 14 -9.45 4.26 -18.26
C HIS A 14 -10.83 3.61 -18.11
N ASP A 15 -11.87 4.46 -18.13
CA ASP A 15 -13.27 4.07 -17.95
C ASP A 15 -13.48 3.10 -16.78
N PRO A 16 -13.08 3.48 -15.54
CA PRO A 16 -13.02 2.54 -14.41
C PRO A 16 -14.37 1.91 -14.06
N LEU A 17 -15.49 2.58 -14.42
CA LEU A 17 -16.84 2.11 -14.16
C LEU A 17 -17.29 0.96 -15.08
N GLN A 18 -16.54 0.64 -16.14
CA GLN A 18 -16.83 -0.52 -16.99
C GLN A 18 -16.42 -1.86 -16.32
N TRP A 19 -15.69 -1.79 -15.21
CA TRP A 19 -15.14 -2.96 -14.51
C TRP A 19 -15.90 -3.23 -13.20
N GLY A 20 -16.61 -4.36 -13.15
CA GLY A 20 -17.31 -4.80 -11.94
C GLY A 20 -18.70 -4.19 -11.76
N GLY A 21 -19.16 -4.12 -10.50
CA GLY A 21 -20.42 -3.49 -10.14
C GLY A 21 -20.26 -2.02 -9.75
N GLU A 22 -21.37 -1.38 -9.38
CA GLU A 22 -21.36 0.00 -8.90
C GLU A 22 -20.38 0.18 -7.72
N PRO A 23 -19.54 1.24 -7.72
CA PRO A 23 -18.64 1.51 -6.63
C PRO A 23 -19.37 1.65 -5.30
N VAL A 24 -18.88 0.96 -4.28
CA VAL A 24 -19.45 1.00 -2.94
C VAL A 24 -18.61 1.85 -1.99
N ALA A 25 -19.28 2.63 -1.15
CA ALA A 25 -18.61 3.42 -0.12
C ALA A 25 -18.12 2.52 1.02
N PHE A 26 -16.80 2.42 1.18
CA PHE A 26 -16.19 1.65 2.26
C PHE A 26 -15.89 2.56 3.46
N THR A 27 -16.85 2.66 4.39
CA THR A 27 -16.73 3.53 5.58
C THR A 27 -16.28 2.74 6.80
N MET A 28 -15.41 3.34 7.60
CA MET A 28 -14.75 2.67 8.73
C MET A 28 -14.62 3.59 9.94
N ARG A 29 -14.68 3.01 11.13
CA ARG A 29 -14.35 3.64 12.40
C ARG A 29 -12.85 3.55 12.66
N ALA A 30 -12.33 4.46 13.49
CA ALA A 30 -10.94 4.41 13.92
C ALA A 30 -10.60 3.05 14.55
N GLY A 31 -9.46 2.47 14.17
CA GLY A 31 -9.02 1.15 14.63
C GLY A 31 -9.51 -0.04 13.79
N GLN A 32 -10.45 0.16 12.87
CA GLN A 32 -10.83 -0.91 11.92
C GLN A 32 -9.80 -1.04 10.79
N MET A 33 -9.76 -2.21 10.17
CA MET A 33 -8.92 -2.49 9.00
C MET A 33 -9.75 -3.02 7.82
N SER A 34 -9.27 -2.74 6.60
CA SER A 34 -9.72 -3.40 5.38
C SER A 34 -8.58 -4.25 4.86
N LEU A 35 -8.86 -5.49 4.44
CA LEU A 35 -7.91 -6.32 3.70
C LEU A 35 -8.44 -6.49 2.28
N HIS A 36 -7.61 -6.20 1.29
CA HIS A 36 -7.94 -6.35 -0.12
C HIS A 36 -6.71 -6.78 -0.91
N THR A 37 -6.94 -7.43 -2.05
CA THR A 37 -5.89 -7.64 -3.06
C THR A 37 -5.46 -6.30 -3.64
N ASP A 38 -4.18 -6.18 -3.95
CA ASP A 38 -3.60 -5.06 -4.69
C ASP A 38 -4.23 -4.83 -6.08
N LEU A 39 -4.89 -5.84 -6.64
CA LEU A 39 -5.62 -5.75 -7.92
C LEU A 39 -7.04 -5.20 -7.78
N LEU A 40 -7.56 -5.02 -6.56
CA LEU A 40 -8.90 -4.47 -6.37
C LEU A 40 -8.94 -3.03 -6.90
N LEU A 41 -9.83 -2.73 -7.83
CA LEU A 41 -10.06 -1.35 -8.26
C LEU A 41 -10.67 -0.55 -7.10
N HIS A 42 -9.91 0.41 -6.58
CA HIS A 42 -10.36 1.25 -5.47
C HIS A 42 -9.81 2.67 -5.61
N GLY A 43 -10.47 3.61 -4.96
CA GLY A 43 -10.10 5.01 -4.94
C GLY A 43 -10.68 5.71 -3.72
N SER A 44 -10.38 7.00 -3.59
CA SER A 44 -10.91 7.78 -2.48
C SER A 44 -11.39 9.13 -2.96
N ALA A 45 -12.59 9.52 -2.52
CA ALA A 45 -13.10 10.86 -2.79
C ALA A 45 -12.26 11.93 -2.07
N PRO A 46 -12.27 13.18 -2.57
CA PRO A 46 -11.63 14.31 -1.91
C PRO A 46 -12.14 14.48 -0.46
N ASN A 47 -11.22 14.78 0.46
CA ASN A 47 -11.59 15.09 1.83
C ASN A 47 -12.13 16.53 1.91
N ARG A 48 -13.43 16.68 2.16
CA ARG A 48 -14.11 17.98 2.31
C ARG A 48 -14.31 18.43 3.76
N SER A 49 -13.79 17.67 4.73
CA SER A 49 -13.95 17.98 6.16
C SER A 49 -12.82 18.87 6.69
N THR A 50 -13.01 19.45 7.87
CA THR A 50 -11.98 20.23 8.59
C THR A 50 -10.97 19.35 9.32
N ARG A 51 -11.10 18.02 9.25
CA ARG A 51 -10.23 17.06 9.94
C ARG A 51 -9.48 16.19 8.94
N ARG A 52 -8.22 15.89 9.24
CA ARG A 52 -7.40 14.97 8.44
C ARG A 52 -7.97 13.54 8.51
N ARG A 53 -8.13 12.91 7.34
CA ARG A 53 -8.33 11.45 7.23
C ARG A 53 -6.95 10.78 7.21
N CYS A 54 -6.62 10.02 8.24
CA CYS A 54 -5.36 9.30 8.36
C CYS A 54 -5.62 7.79 8.21
N GLY A 55 -4.87 7.13 7.33
CA GLY A 55 -4.85 5.67 7.19
C GLY A 55 -3.41 5.17 7.14
N LEU A 56 -3.16 3.98 7.67
CA LEU A 56 -1.89 3.26 7.56
C LEU A 56 -2.09 2.10 6.61
N THR A 57 -1.32 2.07 5.52
CA THR A 57 -1.35 0.98 4.55
C THR A 57 -0.15 0.07 4.78
N LEU A 58 -0.42 -1.22 4.97
CA LEU A 58 0.57 -2.28 5.02
C LEU A 58 0.34 -3.23 3.83
N ARG A 59 1.40 -3.67 3.17
CA ARG A 59 1.34 -4.65 2.08
C ARG A 59 2.02 -5.93 2.55
N TYR A 60 1.32 -7.05 2.42
CA TYR A 60 1.83 -8.38 2.75
C TYR A 60 2.00 -9.17 1.47
N MET A 61 3.10 -9.90 1.37
CA MET A 61 3.43 -10.72 0.22
C MET A 61 4.30 -11.91 0.65
N PRO A 62 4.20 -13.05 -0.04
CA PRO A 62 5.11 -14.18 0.17
C PRO A 62 6.59 -13.81 -0.11
N PRO A 63 7.56 -14.50 0.52
CA PRO A 63 8.99 -14.17 0.38
C PRO A 63 9.52 -14.34 -1.06
N GLU A 64 8.85 -15.10 -1.93
CA GLU A 64 9.20 -15.29 -3.33
C GLU A 64 8.88 -14.09 -4.24
N VAL A 65 8.09 -13.11 -3.78
CA VAL A 65 7.81 -11.89 -4.55
C VAL A 65 9.09 -11.06 -4.75
N ARG A 66 9.23 -10.47 -5.94
CA ARG A 66 10.37 -9.64 -6.34
C ARG A 66 9.88 -8.26 -6.77
N THR A 67 10.61 -7.21 -6.36
CA THR A 67 10.36 -5.86 -6.86
C THR A 67 10.85 -5.74 -8.29
N ARG A 68 10.50 -4.63 -8.97
CA ARG A 68 11.03 -4.33 -10.30
C ARG A 68 12.53 -4.00 -10.30
N GLU A 69 13.14 -3.85 -9.12
CA GLU A 69 14.56 -3.56 -8.97
C GLU A 69 15.35 -4.88 -8.86
N GLU A 70 16.49 -4.95 -9.54
CA GLU A 70 17.32 -6.18 -9.59
C GLU A 70 18.06 -6.48 -8.27
N LYS A 71 18.03 -5.57 -7.31
CA LYS A 71 18.71 -5.67 -6.02
C LYS A 71 17.79 -6.23 -4.93
N ARG A 72 18.38 -6.52 -3.76
CA ARG A 72 17.65 -6.86 -2.53
C ARG A 72 16.73 -5.70 -2.13
N ALA A 73 15.52 -6.02 -1.68
CA ALA A 73 14.51 -5.05 -1.28
C ALA A 73 14.31 -5.03 0.24
N HIS A 74 13.87 -3.90 0.78
CA HIS A 74 13.58 -3.77 2.21
C HIS A 74 12.18 -4.31 2.54
N GLY A 75 12.07 -5.08 3.63
CA GLY A 75 10.81 -5.63 4.11
C GLY A 75 10.97 -6.25 5.48
N TYR A 76 9.86 -6.61 6.12
CA TYR A 76 9.86 -7.31 7.40
C TYR A 76 9.30 -8.72 7.23
N ILE A 77 10.00 -9.71 7.78
CA ILE A 77 9.49 -11.09 7.83
C ILE A 77 8.50 -11.20 8.99
N CYS A 78 7.21 -11.05 8.69
CA CYS A 78 6.14 -11.11 9.69
C CYS A 78 5.82 -12.56 10.13
N ARG A 79 6.11 -13.55 9.28
CA ARG A 79 5.85 -14.98 9.52
C ARG A 79 6.79 -15.83 8.66
N GLY A 80 7.24 -16.96 9.19
CA GLY A 80 8.09 -17.91 8.46
C GLY A 80 9.51 -17.40 8.26
N THR A 81 10.14 -17.77 7.14
CA THR A 81 11.50 -17.39 6.76
C THR A 81 11.57 -17.01 5.27
N ASP A 82 12.62 -16.28 4.87
CA ASP A 82 12.99 -16.07 3.46
C ASP A 82 14.29 -16.84 3.16
N PRO A 83 14.21 -18.09 2.64
CA PRO A 83 15.40 -18.88 2.33
C PRO A 83 16.28 -18.27 1.22
N SER A 84 15.72 -17.38 0.38
CA SER A 84 16.46 -16.75 -0.71
C SER A 84 17.33 -15.59 -0.26
N GLY A 85 17.10 -15.05 0.95
CA GLY A 85 17.80 -13.87 1.48
C GLY A 85 17.55 -12.58 0.69
N TYR A 86 16.53 -12.55 -0.18
CA TYR A 86 16.20 -11.42 -1.03
C TYR A 86 15.74 -10.21 -0.20
N TRP A 87 14.91 -10.43 0.82
CA TRP A 87 14.39 -9.36 1.67
C TRP A 87 15.41 -8.96 2.76
N ILE A 88 15.72 -7.67 2.82
CA ILE A 88 16.52 -7.07 3.89
C ILE A 88 15.60 -6.89 5.10
N ASN A 89 15.61 -7.89 5.98
CA ASN A 89 14.86 -7.89 7.23
C ASN A 89 15.57 -7.06 8.30
N HIS A 90 15.08 -5.85 8.53
CA HIS A 90 15.61 -4.96 9.56
C HIS A 90 15.25 -5.43 10.97
N PRO A 91 16.11 -5.16 11.97
CA PRO A 91 15.75 -5.43 13.35
C PRO A 91 14.49 -4.64 13.74
N VAL A 92 13.65 -5.25 14.58
CA VAL A 92 12.49 -4.56 15.13
C VAL A 92 12.98 -3.41 16.02
N PRO A 93 12.47 -2.18 15.85
CA PRO A 93 12.84 -1.06 16.70
C PRO A 93 12.59 -1.37 18.18
N THR A 94 13.53 -1.00 19.05
CA THR A 94 13.41 -1.18 20.52
C THR A 94 12.81 0.03 21.23
N GLY A 95 12.49 1.09 20.49
CA GLY A 95 11.88 2.31 21.01
C GLY A 95 11.33 3.19 19.88
N ASP A 96 10.80 4.35 20.26
CA ASP A 96 10.11 5.29 19.36
C ASP A 96 10.99 6.44 18.87
N GLU A 97 12.31 6.35 19.11
CA GLU A 97 13.26 7.39 18.71
C GLU A 97 13.35 7.46 17.18
N MET A 98 13.12 8.66 16.65
CA MET A 98 13.35 8.95 15.24
C MET A 98 14.80 9.38 15.06
N PRO A 99 15.54 8.85 14.06
CA PRO A 99 16.87 9.35 13.76
C PRO A 99 16.82 10.86 13.45
N PRO A 100 17.88 11.61 13.81
CA PRO A 100 17.96 13.03 13.47
C PRO A 100 17.86 13.20 11.95
N ARG A 101 17.22 14.30 11.52
CA ARG A 101 17.04 14.64 10.11
C ARG A 101 18.36 14.95 9.42
#